data_AF-A0A136NCI9-F1
#
_entry.id   AF-A0A136NCI9-F1
#
_cell.length_a   1.000
_cell.length_b   1.000
_cell.length_c   1.000
_cell.angle_alpha   90.00
_cell.angle_beta   90.00
_cell.angle_gamma   90.00
#
_symmetry.space_group_name_H-M   'P 1'
#
loop_
_entity.id
_entity.type
_entity.pdbx_description
1 polymer ?
#
loop_
_entity_poly.entity_id
_entity_poly.type
_entity_poly.pdbx_seq_one_letter_code
_entity_poly.pdbx_strand_id
1 'polypeptide(L)'
;MLADSISQGAKTTIDKVLAVKNYFLAKDELGEQIYKYSDNPGIPGLPGASNLMYFLFESKKGYCAYYAASTVFLLRAMNIPSRIVTGFLTVDRSDKNKGWYWYYEDQSHAWVQVYFPEYGWIDFDTTVGNDEAEQSPTPDGTPPMQPPKAVLAANGIVVDLDTLKKLSTIKIDHLIFKDVEYKNFSQTMTFDLKVANIWKDSLKVSLSAMKKNDTVMLVSYAEKLKQFSPEKSIGPLLNKLSFNIPTDEVYIKLLKEKSKQEQAKEDQNAPQPITYYITRLFVALLILVCILFLIPTIVYNWYKLKMKYSKHELTKLYSTYKASIILLNQLKIEQGNMTPLYFAKNIVDPQFETTFTTFMTLYLKSKYANQKLSKEENLFVRQFFIPFEKKVKQQFKFSTRVLRFLNINQFISYFQFSEPKQNA
;
A
#
# COMPACT_ATOMS: atom_id res chain seq x y z
N MET A 1 -0.28 -12.87 3.43
CA MET A 1 0.62 -11.69 3.48
C MET A 1 0.58 -11.09 4.89
N LEU A 2 1.46 -10.14 5.25
CA LEU A 2 1.50 -9.57 6.61
C LEU A 2 0.11 -9.08 7.08
N ALA A 3 -0.63 -8.39 6.21
CA ALA A 3 -1.96 -7.87 6.52
C ALA A 3 -2.98 -8.98 6.88
N ASP A 4 -2.96 -10.11 6.17
CA ASP A 4 -3.80 -11.28 6.49
C ASP A 4 -3.42 -11.91 7.83
N SER A 5 -2.12 -11.88 8.18
CA SER A 5 -1.63 -12.41 9.45
C SER A 5 -2.04 -11.52 10.63
N ILE A 6 -1.98 -10.20 10.47
CA ILE A 6 -2.38 -9.24 11.51
C ILE A 6 -3.89 -9.32 11.75
N SER A 7 -4.68 -9.45 10.69
CA SER A 7 -6.14 -9.53 10.78
C SER A 7 -6.69 -10.94 11.05
N GLN A 8 -5.83 -11.90 11.38
CA GLN A 8 -6.26 -13.27 11.62
C GLN A 8 -7.21 -13.32 12.83
N GLY A 9 -8.48 -13.69 12.58
CA GLY A 9 -9.53 -13.74 13.61
C GLY A 9 -10.32 -12.45 13.79
N ALA A 10 -9.94 -11.35 13.14
CA ALA A 10 -10.71 -10.11 13.12
C ALA A 10 -11.96 -10.26 12.24
N LYS A 11 -13.16 -10.00 12.80
CA LYS A 11 -14.44 -10.24 12.12
C LYS A 11 -14.97 -9.00 11.43
N THR A 12 -14.80 -7.83 12.04
CA THR A 12 -15.30 -6.54 11.54
C THR A 12 -14.18 -5.66 10.99
N THR A 13 -14.53 -4.60 10.25
CA THR A 13 -13.56 -3.60 9.79
C THR A 13 -12.84 -2.94 10.97
N ILE A 14 -13.57 -2.63 12.05
CA ILE A 14 -12.98 -2.01 13.23
C ILE A 14 -11.99 -2.96 13.92
N ASP A 15 -12.30 -4.25 14.01
CA ASP A 15 -11.36 -5.25 14.57
C ASP A 15 -10.06 -5.29 13.77
N LYS A 16 -10.13 -5.18 12.44
CA LYS A 16 -8.94 -5.15 11.57
C LYS A 16 -8.12 -3.88 11.77
N VAL A 17 -8.76 -2.73 11.93
CA VAL A 17 -8.08 -1.46 12.23
C VAL A 17 -7.38 -1.54 13.60
N LEU A 18 -8.08 -2.05 14.61
CA LEU A 18 -7.50 -2.25 15.94
C LEU A 18 -6.37 -3.28 15.93
N ALA A 19 -6.45 -4.34 15.12
CA ALA A 19 -5.37 -5.30 14.97
C ALA A 19 -4.10 -4.65 14.39
N VAL A 20 -4.24 -3.76 13.40
CA VAL A 20 -3.11 -2.98 12.87
C VAL A 20 -2.54 -2.04 13.93
N LYS A 21 -3.39 -1.34 14.70
CA LYS A 21 -2.93 -0.51 15.81
C LYS A 21 -2.15 -1.33 16.85
N ASN A 22 -2.68 -2.47 17.26
CA ASN A 22 -2.05 -3.36 18.24
C ASN A 22 -0.74 -3.96 17.74
N TYR A 23 -0.62 -4.18 16.43
CA TYR A 23 0.63 -4.63 15.81
C TYR A 23 1.77 -3.61 16.03
N PHE A 24 1.50 -2.31 15.89
CA PHE A 24 2.50 -1.27 16.19
C PHE A 24 2.76 -1.08 17.69
N LEU A 25 1.75 -1.37 18.54
CA LEU A 25 1.89 -1.34 20.00
C LEU A 25 2.51 -2.62 20.59
N ALA A 26 2.90 -3.59 19.76
CA ALA A 26 3.42 -4.86 20.23
C ALA A 26 4.73 -4.68 21.01
N LYS A 27 4.90 -5.50 22.06
CA LYS A 27 6.08 -5.55 22.90
C LYS A 27 6.84 -6.86 22.72
N ASP A 28 8.14 -6.85 22.95
CA ASP A 28 8.99 -8.03 22.91
C ASP A 28 8.95 -8.84 24.22
N GLU A 29 9.76 -9.90 24.31
CA GLU A 29 9.82 -10.79 25.48
C GLU A 29 10.30 -10.08 26.76
N LEU A 30 10.98 -8.93 26.62
CA LEU A 30 11.47 -8.10 27.72
C LEU A 30 10.48 -6.98 28.09
N GLY A 31 9.36 -6.86 27.36
CA GLY A 31 8.35 -5.82 27.59
C GLY A 31 8.67 -4.48 26.93
N GLU A 32 9.71 -4.41 26.10
CA GLU A 32 10.03 -3.21 25.33
C GLU A 32 9.19 -3.11 24.06
N GLN A 33 8.89 -1.89 23.64
CA GLN A 33 8.09 -1.67 22.44
C GLN A 33 8.90 -1.99 21.17
N ILE A 34 8.30 -2.81 20.30
CA ILE A 34 8.95 -3.30 19.07
C ILE A 34 9.12 -2.18 18.04
N TYR A 35 8.09 -1.33 17.91
CA TYR A 35 8.13 -0.13 17.06
C TYR A 35 8.37 1.10 17.93
N LYS A 36 9.28 1.96 17.50
CA LYS A 36 9.69 3.16 18.24
C LYS A 36 9.49 4.41 17.39
N TYR A 37 9.14 5.53 18.04
CA TYR A 37 9.11 6.82 17.38
C TYR A 37 10.55 7.29 17.12
N SER A 38 10.83 7.87 15.95
CA SER A 38 12.15 8.47 15.67
C SER A 38 12.09 9.45 14.51
N ASP A 39 12.66 10.64 14.69
CA ASP A 39 12.86 11.65 13.63
C ASP A 39 13.98 11.29 12.65
N ASN A 40 14.76 10.24 12.94
CA ASN A 40 15.79 9.71 12.06
C ASN A 40 15.54 8.22 11.72
N PRO A 41 14.46 7.90 10.98
CA PRO A 41 13.94 6.55 10.85
C PRO A 41 14.65 5.65 9.82
N GLY A 42 15.56 6.18 9.01
CA GLY A 42 16.02 5.49 7.81
C GLY A 42 17.36 5.94 7.25
N ILE A 43 17.70 5.35 6.10
CA ILE A 43 18.91 5.61 5.35
C ILE A 43 18.62 6.71 4.30
N PRO A 44 19.37 7.82 4.27
CA PRO A 44 19.16 8.88 3.28
C PRO A 44 19.22 8.35 1.83
N GLY A 45 18.31 8.82 0.96
CA GLY A 45 18.35 8.56 -0.48
C GLY A 45 17.60 7.30 -0.98
N LEU A 46 16.95 6.54 -0.11
CA LEU A 46 16.09 5.42 -0.52
C LEU A 46 14.76 5.90 -1.15
N PRO A 47 14.23 5.21 -2.19
CA PRO A 47 12.89 5.46 -2.72
C PRO A 47 11.80 5.26 -1.65
N GLY A 48 10.69 6.01 -1.74
CA GLY A 48 9.63 6.02 -0.71
C GLY A 48 9.02 4.65 -0.38
N ALA A 49 8.81 3.77 -1.37
CA ALA A 49 8.31 2.42 -1.12
C ALA A 49 9.32 1.54 -0.37
N SER A 50 10.62 1.72 -0.64
CA SER A 50 11.70 1.00 0.05
C SER A 50 11.83 1.47 1.50
N ASN A 51 11.65 2.76 1.77
CA ASN A 51 11.63 3.30 3.13
C ASN A 51 10.51 2.71 3.98
N LEU A 52 9.31 2.56 3.40
CA LEU A 52 8.17 1.99 4.12
C LEU A 52 8.37 0.51 4.47
N MET A 53 8.96 -0.26 3.55
CA MET A 53 9.29 -1.67 3.79
C MET A 53 10.41 -1.82 4.83
N TYR A 54 11.44 -0.97 4.74
CA TYR A 54 12.53 -0.92 5.71
C TYR A 54 12.00 -0.62 7.11
N PHE A 55 11.11 0.36 7.26
CA PHE A 55 10.43 0.63 8.52
C PHE A 55 9.61 -0.57 9.02
N LEU A 56 8.77 -1.17 8.17
CA LEU A 56 7.86 -2.25 8.56
C LEU A 56 8.59 -3.53 9.01
N PHE A 57 9.71 -3.87 8.36
CA PHE A 57 10.32 -5.20 8.54
C PHE A 57 11.72 -5.17 9.15
N GLU A 58 12.43 -4.05 9.08
CA GLU A 58 13.83 -3.94 9.49
C GLU A 58 14.05 -2.94 10.62
N SER A 59 13.95 -1.63 10.36
CA SER A 59 14.33 -0.61 11.35
C SER A 59 13.33 -0.48 12.50
N LYS A 60 12.03 -0.60 12.20
CA LYS A 60 10.92 -0.42 13.15
C LYS A 60 10.96 0.93 13.88
N LYS A 61 11.68 1.90 13.31
CA LYS A 61 11.81 3.28 13.80
C LYS A 61 11.22 4.21 12.76
N GLY A 62 10.26 5.04 13.15
CA GLY A 62 9.46 5.86 12.23
C GLY A 62 8.89 7.09 12.95
N TYR A 63 8.59 8.15 12.21
CA TYR A 63 7.72 9.24 12.70
C TYR A 63 6.30 9.08 12.14
N CYS A 64 5.39 9.99 12.49
CA CYS A 64 3.94 9.90 12.21
C CYS A 64 3.60 9.51 10.75
N ALA A 65 4.29 10.06 9.75
CA ALA A 65 4.02 9.74 8.35
C ALA A 65 4.31 8.27 7.99
N TYR A 66 5.33 7.65 8.60
CA TYR A 66 5.64 6.22 8.39
C TYR A 66 4.53 5.34 8.95
N TYR A 67 4.06 5.62 10.18
CA TYR A 67 2.94 4.89 10.78
C TYR A 67 1.65 5.04 9.97
N ALA A 68 1.30 6.27 9.58
CA ALA A 68 0.11 6.53 8.77
C ALA A 68 0.16 5.84 7.40
N ALA A 69 1.31 5.93 6.70
CA ALA A 69 1.50 5.28 5.41
C ALA A 69 1.45 3.76 5.51
N SER A 70 2.11 3.16 6.50
CA SER A 70 2.09 1.71 6.73
C SER A 70 0.70 1.22 7.09
N THR A 71 -0.04 1.98 7.88
CA THR A 71 -1.41 1.65 8.27
C THR A 71 -2.33 1.66 7.05
N VAL A 72 -2.29 2.71 6.22
CA VAL A 72 -3.06 2.75 4.96
C VAL A 72 -2.67 1.59 4.05
N PHE A 73 -1.39 1.26 3.94
CA PHE A 73 -0.92 0.16 3.12
C PHE A 73 -1.50 -1.19 3.59
N LEU A 74 -1.42 -1.47 4.90
CA LEU A 74 -1.96 -2.71 5.49
C LEU A 74 -3.48 -2.79 5.37
N LEU A 75 -4.21 -1.69 5.61
CA LEU A 75 -5.66 -1.63 5.48
C LEU A 75 -6.12 -1.83 4.03
N ARG A 76 -5.48 -1.16 3.07
CA ARG A 76 -5.80 -1.34 1.65
C ARG A 76 -5.47 -2.74 1.15
N ALA A 77 -4.42 -3.37 1.67
CA ALA A 77 -4.13 -4.79 1.39
C ALA A 77 -5.24 -5.73 1.89
N MET A 78 -6.04 -5.31 2.87
CA MET A 78 -7.23 -6.01 3.36
C MET A 78 -8.54 -5.54 2.69
N ASN A 79 -8.45 -4.79 1.59
CA ASN A 79 -9.58 -4.17 0.88
C ASN A 79 -10.39 -3.19 1.74
N ILE A 80 -9.78 -2.54 2.73
CA ILE A 80 -10.42 -1.51 3.55
C ILE A 80 -10.10 -0.13 2.95
N PRO A 81 -11.11 0.65 2.52
CA PRO A 81 -10.88 1.99 2.01
C PRO A 81 -10.34 2.90 3.12
N SER A 82 -9.14 3.43 2.88
CA SER A 82 -8.43 4.28 3.83
C SER A 82 -7.62 5.36 3.11
N ARG A 83 -7.35 6.48 3.77
CA ARG A 83 -6.54 7.60 3.25
C ARG A 83 -5.67 8.21 4.35
N ILE A 84 -4.53 8.76 3.96
CA ILE A 84 -3.68 9.55 4.85
C ILE A 84 -4.30 10.94 4.99
N VAL A 85 -4.29 11.48 6.20
CA VAL A 85 -4.61 12.87 6.50
C VAL A 85 -3.41 13.49 7.18
N THR A 86 -3.14 14.75 6.86
CA THR A 86 -2.10 15.56 7.47
C THR A 86 -2.71 16.83 8.04
N GLY A 87 -2.23 17.25 9.19
CA GLY A 87 -2.72 18.45 9.88
C GLY A 87 -1.86 18.74 11.09
N PHE A 88 -2.48 19.24 12.15
CA PHE A 88 -1.80 19.56 13.41
C PHE A 88 -2.46 18.79 14.56
N LEU A 89 -1.67 18.25 15.48
CA LEU A 89 -2.18 17.68 16.72
C LEU A 89 -2.79 18.79 17.58
N THR A 90 -4.02 18.55 18.06
CA THR A 90 -4.79 19.55 18.80
C THR A 90 -4.42 19.62 20.29
N VAL A 91 -3.15 19.38 20.63
CA VAL A 91 -2.67 19.61 21.99
C VAL A 91 -2.63 21.12 22.18
N ASP A 92 -3.54 21.61 23.02
CA ASP A 92 -3.63 23.03 23.31
C ASP A 92 -2.35 23.50 24.00
N ARG A 93 -1.64 24.41 23.33
CA ARG A 93 -0.45 25.10 23.85
C ARG A 93 -0.70 26.61 23.99
N SER A 94 -1.97 27.02 24.10
CA SER A 94 -2.40 28.42 24.05
C SER A 94 -2.40 29.17 25.39
N ASP A 95 -1.73 28.61 26.39
CA ASP A 95 -1.77 28.98 27.81
C ASP A 95 -1.54 30.47 28.08
N LYS A 96 -0.83 31.16 27.16
CA LYS A 96 -0.47 32.57 27.28
C LYS A 96 -1.51 33.56 26.74
N ASN A 97 -2.40 33.18 25.81
CA ASN A 97 -3.34 34.10 25.14
C ASN A 97 -4.78 33.56 25.14
N LYS A 98 -5.54 33.87 26.18
CA LYS A 98 -6.95 33.46 26.32
C LYS A 98 -7.78 33.89 25.11
N GLY A 99 -8.51 32.94 24.52
CA GLY A 99 -9.41 33.18 23.38
C GLY A 99 -8.84 32.84 22.01
N TRP A 100 -7.57 32.42 21.93
CA TRP A 100 -6.92 31.97 20.69
C TRP A 100 -6.45 30.53 20.82
N TYR A 101 -6.63 29.71 19.78
CA TYR A 101 -6.04 28.38 19.68
C TYR A 101 -4.80 28.44 18.78
N TRP A 102 -3.65 28.02 19.29
CA TRP A 102 -2.38 28.06 18.58
C TRP A 102 -1.89 26.66 18.25
N TYR A 103 -1.44 26.47 17.02
CA TYR A 103 -0.78 25.25 16.56
C TYR A 103 0.55 25.61 15.90
N TYR A 104 1.58 24.84 16.19
CA TYR A 104 2.95 25.09 15.75
C TYR A 104 3.40 24.05 14.72
N GLU A 105 4.42 24.38 13.92
CA GLU A 105 4.95 23.50 12.86
C GLU A 105 5.37 22.12 13.37
N ASP A 106 5.93 22.08 14.58
CA ASP A 106 6.34 20.85 15.29
C ASP A 106 5.15 20.02 15.79
N GLN A 107 3.93 20.56 15.75
CA GLN A 107 2.69 19.81 15.98
C GLN A 107 2.14 19.22 14.67
N SER A 108 2.83 19.40 13.54
CA SER A 108 2.46 18.76 12.29
C SER A 108 2.40 17.24 12.45
N HIS A 109 1.31 16.66 11.97
CA HIS A 109 1.01 15.26 12.23
C HIS A 109 0.29 14.61 11.08
N ALA A 110 0.52 13.31 10.93
CA ALA A 110 -0.11 12.47 9.94
C ALA A 110 -0.84 11.32 10.61
N TRP A 111 -2.09 11.10 10.23
CA TRP A 111 -2.92 9.99 10.71
C TRP A 111 -3.70 9.36 9.54
N VAL A 112 -4.58 8.41 9.85
CA VAL A 112 -5.35 7.68 8.84
C VAL A 112 -6.83 7.90 9.02
N GLN A 113 -7.55 8.09 7.93
CA GLN A 113 -9.01 7.97 7.90
C GLN A 113 -9.42 6.65 7.26
N VAL A 114 -10.39 5.98 7.88
CA VAL A 114 -10.96 4.72 7.42
C VAL A 114 -12.43 4.92 7.12
N TYR A 115 -12.88 4.42 5.97
CA TYR A 115 -14.29 4.53 5.57
C TYR A 115 -15.11 3.38 6.16
N PHE A 116 -16.20 3.72 6.84
CA PHE A 116 -17.20 2.79 7.31
C PHE A 116 -18.53 3.09 6.61
N PRO A 117 -19.19 2.07 6.02
CA PRO A 117 -20.56 2.23 5.54
C PRO A 117 -21.44 2.84 6.64
N GLU A 118 -22.33 3.76 6.27
CA GLU A 118 -23.27 4.48 7.16
C GLU A 118 -22.65 5.55 8.09
N TYR A 119 -21.34 5.49 8.38
CA TYR A 119 -20.67 6.44 9.28
C TYR A 119 -19.67 7.38 8.57
N GLY A 120 -19.26 7.05 7.35
CA GLY A 120 -18.32 7.86 6.58
C GLY A 120 -16.86 7.65 6.99
N TRP A 121 -16.05 8.71 6.91
CA TRP A 121 -14.62 8.68 7.23
C TRP A 121 -14.40 8.91 8.72
N ILE A 122 -13.72 7.98 9.38
CA ILE A 122 -13.40 8.05 10.82
C ILE A 122 -11.88 8.07 10.98
N ASP A 123 -11.38 8.94 11.87
CA ASP A 123 -9.96 9.11 12.17
C ASP A 123 -9.41 7.99 13.06
N PHE A 124 -8.22 7.50 12.71
CA PHE A 124 -7.43 6.55 13.46
C PHE A 124 -5.96 6.97 13.45
N ASP A 125 -5.37 7.01 14.64
CA ASP A 125 -3.95 7.18 14.83
C ASP A 125 -3.32 5.89 15.39
N THR A 126 -2.32 5.42 14.68
CA THR A 126 -1.55 4.21 14.98
C THR A 126 -0.10 4.53 15.35
N THR A 127 0.25 5.82 15.42
CA THR A 127 1.56 6.30 15.86
C THR A 127 1.79 5.87 17.30
N VAL A 128 2.93 5.24 17.58
CA VAL A 128 3.32 4.90 18.95
C VAL A 128 3.73 6.17 19.69
N GLY A 129 3.45 6.21 21.00
CA GLY A 129 3.87 7.33 21.85
C GLY A 129 5.38 7.51 21.84
N ASN A 130 5.82 8.75 21.98
CA ASN A 130 7.23 9.11 21.97
C ASN A 130 7.67 9.51 23.38
N ASP A 131 8.43 8.65 24.07
CA ASP A 131 9.09 9.00 25.33
C ASP A 131 10.30 9.93 25.09
N GLU A 132 10.85 9.93 23.88
CA GLU A 132 11.96 10.78 23.42
C GLU A 132 11.47 12.06 22.71
N ALA A 133 10.16 12.35 22.70
CA ALA A 133 9.66 13.65 22.27
C ALA A 133 10.05 14.65 23.36
N GLU A 134 11.27 15.16 23.28
CA GLU A 134 11.61 16.39 23.97
C GLU A 134 10.48 17.38 23.69
N GLN A 135 9.84 17.87 24.76
CA GLN A 135 8.84 18.90 24.61
C GLN A 135 9.54 20.05 23.89
N SER A 136 9.06 20.38 22.70
CA SER A 136 9.62 21.47 21.92
C SER A 136 9.66 22.75 22.76
N PRO A 137 10.65 23.62 22.53
CA PRO A 137 10.73 24.90 23.23
C PRO A 137 9.40 25.64 23.15
N THR A 138 8.92 26.13 24.28
CA THR A 138 7.67 26.90 24.27
C THR A 138 7.86 28.13 23.39
N PRO A 139 6.89 28.45 22.52
CA PRO A 139 6.90 29.63 21.67
C PRO A 139 7.19 30.90 22.48
N ASP A 140 7.98 31.79 21.88
CA ASP A 140 8.39 33.08 22.46
C ASP A 140 7.21 34.04 22.68
N GLY A 141 6.03 33.72 22.15
CA GLY A 141 4.82 34.50 22.26
C GLY A 141 4.60 35.48 21.10
N THR A 142 5.47 35.46 20.08
CA THR A 142 5.29 36.26 18.89
C THR A 142 4.16 35.66 18.03
N PRO A 143 3.09 36.42 17.71
CA PRO A 143 2.04 35.92 16.83
C PRO A 143 2.63 35.59 15.45
N PRO A 144 2.30 34.44 14.84
CA PRO A 144 2.71 34.16 13.48
C PRO A 144 2.18 35.24 12.54
N MET A 145 3.02 35.70 11.61
CA MET A 145 2.58 36.61 10.57
C MET A 145 1.48 35.94 9.75
N GLN A 146 0.35 36.63 9.58
CA GLN A 146 -0.71 36.18 8.69
C GLN A 146 -0.16 36.10 7.26
N PRO A 147 -0.49 35.03 6.50
CA PRO A 147 -0.08 34.95 5.11
C PRO A 147 -0.64 36.17 4.36
N PRO A 148 0.17 36.85 3.54
CA PRO A 148 -0.28 38.02 2.83
C PRO A 148 -1.42 37.65 1.88
N LYS A 149 -2.52 38.40 1.90
CA LYS A 149 -3.63 38.19 0.98
C LYS A 149 -3.24 38.64 -0.43
N ALA A 150 -3.37 37.74 -1.41
CA ALA A 150 -3.11 38.06 -2.81
C ALA A 150 -4.02 39.21 -3.27
N VAL A 151 -3.42 40.25 -3.84
CA VAL A 151 -4.13 41.43 -4.36
C VAL A 151 -4.47 41.21 -5.83
N LEU A 152 -3.57 40.58 -6.58
CA LEU A 152 -3.74 40.27 -8.00
C LEU A 152 -3.25 38.86 -8.28
N ALA A 153 -4.05 38.10 -9.04
CA ALA A 153 -3.63 36.84 -9.65
C ALA A 153 -3.96 36.87 -11.16
N ALA A 154 -3.03 36.50 -12.02
CA ALA A 154 -3.22 36.56 -13.47
C ALA A 154 -2.73 35.27 -14.14
N ASN A 155 -3.48 34.79 -15.12
CA ASN A 155 -3.12 33.65 -15.95
C ASN A 155 -2.89 34.11 -17.39
N GLY A 156 -1.85 33.60 -18.03
CA GLY A 156 -1.59 33.92 -19.42
C GLY A 156 -0.35 33.26 -20.01
N ILE A 157 0.03 33.72 -21.19
CA ILE A 157 1.14 33.19 -21.98
C ILE A 157 2.26 34.22 -22.04
N VAL A 158 3.51 33.77 -21.81
CA VAL A 158 4.70 34.62 -21.91
C VAL A 158 4.94 35.03 -23.36
N VAL A 159 4.87 36.33 -23.64
CA VAL A 159 5.14 36.90 -24.97
C VAL A 159 6.60 37.30 -25.09
N ASP A 160 7.15 37.88 -24.04
CA ASP A 160 8.52 38.36 -23.96
C ASP A 160 9.07 38.26 -22.53
N LEU A 161 10.37 38.04 -22.41
CA LEU A 161 11.06 37.88 -21.13
C LEU A 161 12.45 38.53 -21.19
N ASP A 162 12.61 39.63 -20.48
CA ASP A 162 13.90 40.28 -20.25
C ASP A 162 14.44 39.82 -18.88
N THR A 163 15.34 38.83 -18.91
CA THR A 163 15.94 38.26 -17.70
C THR A 163 16.90 39.22 -17.00
N LEU A 164 17.48 40.19 -17.72
CA LEU A 164 18.41 41.18 -17.17
C LEU A 164 17.65 42.26 -16.40
N LYS A 165 16.57 42.80 -17.00
CA LYS A 165 15.69 43.78 -16.33
C LYS A 165 14.70 43.12 -15.38
N LYS A 166 14.59 41.79 -15.41
CA LYS A 166 13.59 40.98 -14.68
C LYS A 166 12.16 41.44 -14.99
N LEU A 167 11.88 41.69 -16.26
CA LEU A 167 10.57 42.07 -16.75
C LEU A 167 10.02 40.97 -17.66
N SER A 168 8.74 40.65 -17.52
CA SER A 168 8.06 39.75 -18.48
C SER A 168 6.79 40.39 -19.00
N THR A 169 6.60 40.33 -20.31
CA THR A 169 5.36 40.72 -20.97
C THR A 169 4.52 39.49 -21.22
N ILE A 170 3.29 39.50 -20.71
CA ILE A 170 2.43 38.32 -20.66
C ILE A 170 1.07 38.68 -21.24
N LYS A 171 0.59 37.86 -22.16
CA LYS A 171 -0.74 37.95 -22.72
C LYS A 171 -1.71 37.25 -21.77
N ILE A 172 -2.48 38.04 -21.04
CA ILE A 172 -3.41 37.58 -20.01
C ILE A 172 -4.79 37.34 -20.60
N ASP A 173 -5.39 36.22 -20.21
CA ASP A 173 -6.76 35.83 -20.56
C ASP A 173 -7.73 35.76 -19.37
N HIS A 174 -7.17 35.69 -18.16
CA HIS A 174 -7.91 35.58 -16.91
C HIS A 174 -7.15 36.30 -15.80
N LEU A 175 -7.84 37.17 -15.07
CA LEU A 175 -7.28 37.97 -13.98
C LEU A 175 -8.25 38.06 -12.81
N ILE A 176 -7.74 37.93 -11.60
CA ILE A 176 -8.45 38.19 -10.35
C ILE A 176 -7.77 39.37 -9.68
N PHE A 177 -8.55 40.39 -9.32
CA PHE A 177 -8.05 41.55 -8.60
C PHE A 177 -8.96 41.84 -7.40
N LYS A 178 -8.41 41.75 -6.18
CA LYS A 178 -9.15 41.91 -4.92
C LYS A 178 -10.48 41.13 -4.91
N ASP A 179 -10.39 39.83 -5.17
CA ASP A 179 -11.51 38.89 -5.21
C ASP A 179 -12.55 39.13 -6.34
N VAL A 180 -12.30 40.07 -7.26
CA VAL A 180 -13.13 40.27 -8.46
C VAL A 180 -12.47 39.62 -9.67
N GLU A 181 -13.22 38.77 -10.36
CA GLU A 181 -12.75 37.94 -11.47
C GLU A 181 -13.07 38.56 -12.83
N TYR A 182 -12.09 38.60 -13.72
CA TYR A 182 -12.19 39.10 -15.09
C TYR A 182 -11.76 38.01 -16.07
N LYS A 183 -12.65 37.60 -16.96
CA LYS A 183 -12.45 36.52 -17.94
C LYS A 183 -12.74 37.00 -19.37
N ASN A 184 -12.45 36.16 -20.35
CA ASN A 184 -12.81 36.35 -21.76
C ASN A 184 -12.23 37.64 -22.39
N PHE A 185 -11.03 38.05 -21.96
CA PHE A 185 -10.29 39.13 -22.59
C PHE A 185 -8.92 38.61 -23.06
N SER A 186 -8.19 39.44 -23.80
CA SER A 186 -6.84 39.08 -24.26
C SER A 186 -6.03 40.37 -24.36
N GLN A 187 -5.27 40.68 -23.31
CA GLN A 187 -4.46 41.89 -23.26
C GLN A 187 -3.04 41.56 -22.79
N THR A 188 -2.04 42.23 -23.35
CA THR A 188 -0.66 42.14 -22.87
C THR A 188 -0.42 43.11 -21.71
N MET A 189 0.18 42.60 -20.64
CA MET A 189 0.63 43.39 -19.49
C MET A 189 2.07 43.04 -19.15
N THR A 190 2.79 44.00 -18.57
CA THR A 190 4.17 43.84 -18.16
C THR A 190 4.26 43.66 -16.65
N PHE A 191 4.98 42.64 -16.21
CA PHE A 191 5.17 42.27 -14.81
C PHE A 191 6.64 42.45 -14.40
N ASP A 192 6.87 43.09 -13.25
CA ASP A 192 8.18 43.22 -12.61
C ASP A 192 8.42 42.02 -11.68
N LEU A 193 9.41 41.21 -12.05
CA LEU A 193 9.75 39.93 -11.42
C LEU A 193 10.97 40.06 -10.49
N LYS A 194 11.39 41.26 -10.09
CA LYS A 194 12.61 41.46 -9.29
C LYS A 194 12.65 40.68 -7.98
N VAL A 195 11.50 40.57 -7.32
CA VAL A 195 11.31 39.89 -6.04
C VAL A 195 10.55 38.56 -6.19
N ALA A 196 10.23 38.16 -7.44
CA ALA A 196 9.38 37.02 -7.70
C ALA A 196 10.09 35.69 -7.40
N ASN A 197 9.40 34.80 -6.70
CA ASN A 197 9.74 33.39 -6.63
C ASN A 197 9.15 32.67 -7.84
N ILE A 198 9.99 31.97 -8.60
CA ILE A 198 9.58 31.22 -9.78
C ILE A 198 9.43 29.76 -9.41
N TRP A 199 8.27 29.18 -9.70
CA TRP A 199 7.90 27.82 -9.37
C TRP A 199 7.64 27.03 -10.65
N LYS A 200 8.13 25.80 -10.68
CA LYS A 200 7.76 24.81 -11.67
C LYS A 200 7.34 23.55 -10.92
N ASP A 201 6.06 23.21 -11.01
CA ASP A 201 5.40 22.24 -10.12
C ASP A 201 5.54 22.62 -8.64
N SER A 202 6.24 21.81 -7.84
CA SER A 202 6.53 22.06 -6.42
C SER A 202 7.96 22.54 -6.16
N LEU A 203 8.74 22.78 -7.21
CA LEU A 203 10.15 23.16 -7.10
C LEU A 203 10.36 24.63 -7.42
N LYS A 204 11.10 25.32 -6.55
CA LYS A 204 11.58 26.67 -6.81
C LYS A 204 12.71 26.64 -7.83
N VAL A 205 12.57 27.40 -8.91
CA VAL A 205 13.52 27.46 -10.04
C VAL A 205 14.01 28.89 -10.29
N SER A 206 15.06 29.04 -11.10
CA SER A 206 15.54 30.35 -11.53
C SER A 206 14.63 30.97 -12.61
N LEU A 207 14.66 32.30 -12.74
CA LEU A 207 13.92 33.02 -13.80
C LEU A 207 14.28 32.54 -15.22
N SER A 208 15.52 32.09 -15.42
CA SER A 208 15.97 31.52 -16.69
C SER A 208 15.23 30.23 -17.10
N ALA A 209 14.50 29.59 -16.19
CA ALA A 209 13.68 28.43 -16.50
C ALA A 209 12.38 28.79 -17.26
N MET A 210 11.92 30.04 -17.13
CA MET A 210 10.76 30.58 -17.84
C MET A 210 11.13 30.93 -19.27
N LYS A 211 10.29 30.55 -20.23
CA LYS A 211 10.51 30.76 -21.66
C LYS A 211 9.33 31.44 -22.32
N LYS A 212 9.58 32.05 -23.48
CA LYS A 212 8.52 32.52 -24.36
C LYS A 212 7.59 31.36 -24.73
N ASN A 213 6.29 31.64 -24.80
CA ASN A 213 5.18 30.70 -24.97
C ASN A 213 4.88 29.77 -23.78
N ASP A 214 5.59 29.88 -22.65
CA ASP A 214 5.16 29.19 -21.44
C ASP A 214 3.81 29.73 -20.97
N THR A 215 2.96 28.83 -20.48
CA THR A 215 1.74 29.22 -19.76
C THR A 215 2.09 29.45 -18.30
N VAL A 216 1.71 30.58 -17.74
CA VAL A 216 2.10 30.98 -16.39
C VAL A 216 0.92 31.51 -15.58
N MET A 217 0.99 31.32 -14.27
CA MET A 217 0.12 31.97 -13.29
C MET A 217 0.98 32.89 -12.41
N LEU A 218 0.59 34.14 -12.28
CA LEU A 218 1.29 35.16 -11.51
C LEU A 218 0.46 35.56 -10.31
N VAL A 219 1.12 35.80 -9.18
CA VAL A 219 0.49 36.28 -7.94
C VAL A 219 1.28 37.47 -7.40
N SER A 220 0.55 38.49 -6.96
CA SER A 220 1.10 39.71 -6.36
C SER A 220 0.42 40.06 -5.05
N TYR A 221 1.23 40.35 -4.04
CA TYR A 221 0.85 40.85 -2.72
C TYR A 221 1.19 42.34 -2.54
N ALA A 222 1.71 42.98 -3.58
CA ALA A 222 2.32 44.30 -3.50
C ALA A 222 1.37 45.39 -2.95
N GLU A 223 1.85 46.14 -1.95
CA GLU A 223 1.13 47.28 -1.35
C GLU A 223 0.69 48.32 -2.40
N LYS A 224 1.51 48.54 -3.43
CA LYS A 224 1.22 49.45 -4.53
C LYS A 224 -0.10 49.10 -5.26
N LEU A 225 -0.52 47.84 -5.25
CA LEU A 225 -1.79 47.41 -5.84
C LEU A 225 -2.99 47.67 -4.90
N LYS A 226 -2.76 47.72 -3.59
CA LYS A 226 -3.83 47.89 -2.59
C LYS A 226 -4.49 49.26 -2.64
N GLN A 227 -3.83 50.28 -3.17
CA GLN A 227 -4.44 51.62 -3.34
C GLN A 227 -5.52 51.67 -4.43
N PHE A 228 -5.55 50.70 -5.35
CA PHE A 228 -6.53 50.68 -6.44
C PHE A 228 -7.75 49.83 -6.09
N SER A 229 -8.93 50.25 -6.55
CA SER A 229 -10.19 49.52 -6.35
C SER A 229 -10.57 48.71 -7.59
N PRO A 230 -11.21 47.55 -7.44
CA PRO A 230 -11.70 46.77 -8.58
C PRO A 230 -12.78 47.54 -9.35
N GLU A 231 -12.91 47.23 -10.63
CA GLU A 231 -13.88 47.85 -11.56
C GLU A 231 -14.88 46.83 -12.09
N LYS A 232 -16.02 47.27 -12.61
CA LYS A 232 -17.03 46.34 -13.19
C LYS A 232 -16.57 45.66 -14.48
N SER A 233 -15.64 46.28 -15.21
CA SER A 233 -15.09 45.76 -16.46
C SER A 233 -13.57 45.89 -16.47
N ILE A 234 -12.92 45.07 -17.28
CA ILE A 234 -11.45 44.97 -17.30
C ILE A 234 -10.78 46.24 -17.87
N GLY A 235 -11.40 46.91 -18.84
CA GLY A 235 -10.82 48.09 -19.51
C GLY A 235 -10.44 49.23 -18.55
N PRO A 236 -11.36 49.74 -17.71
CA PRO A 236 -11.05 50.76 -16.71
C PRO A 236 -9.98 50.32 -15.71
N LEU A 237 -9.97 49.03 -15.32
CA LEU A 237 -8.94 48.49 -14.43
C LEU A 237 -7.56 48.50 -15.08
N LEU A 238 -7.44 48.09 -16.34
CA LEU A 238 -6.19 48.11 -17.10
C LEU A 238 -5.62 49.53 -17.23
N ASN A 239 -6.47 50.53 -17.42
CA ASN A 239 -6.05 51.93 -17.43
C ASN A 239 -5.45 52.37 -16.09
N LYS A 240 -6.00 51.89 -14.95
CA LYS A 240 -5.41 52.15 -13.62
C LYS A 240 -4.10 51.38 -13.41
N LEU A 241 -3.98 50.20 -13.99
CA LEU A 241 -2.81 49.32 -13.89
C LEU A 241 -1.82 49.52 -15.06
N SER A 242 -1.69 50.76 -15.57
CA SER A 242 -0.79 51.12 -16.67
C SER A 242 0.67 51.31 -16.20
N PHE A 243 1.19 50.36 -15.44
CA PHE A 243 2.58 50.32 -14.97
C PHE A 243 3.06 48.86 -14.85
N ASN A 244 4.36 48.65 -14.68
CA ASN A 244 4.92 47.30 -14.49
C ASN A 244 4.42 46.72 -13.16
N ILE A 245 3.61 45.66 -13.23
CA ILE A 245 2.94 45.07 -12.06
C ILE A 245 3.98 44.33 -11.21
N PRO A 246 4.26 44.75 -9.97
CA PRO A 246 5.17 44.03 -9.08
C PRO A 246 4.61 42.64 -8.81
N THR A 247 5.43 41.60 -8.95
CA THR A 247 5.00 40.21 -8.82
C THR A 247 5.87 39.50 -7.79
N ASP A 248 5.23 38.70 -6.94
CA ASP A 248 5.88 37.98 -5.84
C ASP A 248 6.04 36.50 -6.16
N GLU A 249 5.14 35.91 -6.95
CA GLU A 249 5.19 34.51 -7.34
C GLU A 249 4.80 34.31 -8.81
N VAL A 250 5.50 33.41 -9.48
CA VAL A 250 5.18 32.96 -10.85
C VAL A 250 5.22 31.44 -10.89
N TYR A 251 4.15 30.82 -11.34
CA TYR A 251 4.02 29.38 -11.53
C TYR A 251 4.03 29.04 -13.01
N ILE A 252 5.06 28.32 -13.45
CA ILE A 252 5.17 27.82 -14.83
C ILE A 252 4.32 26.55 -14.94
N LYS A 253 3.25 26.61 -15.74
CA LYS A 253 2.42 25.46 -16.05
C LYS A 253 3.10 24.67 -17.15
N LEU A 254 3.34 23.39 -16.89
CA LEU A 254 3.63 22.43 -17.94
C LEU A 254 2.38 22.36 -18.83
N LEU A 255 2.49 22.83 -20.08
CA LEU A 255 1.66 22.26 -21.12
C LEU A 255 1.94 20.77 -21.04
N LYS A 256 0.91 19.94 -20.81
CA LYS A 256 1.01 18.53 -21.16
C LYS A 256 1.25 18.51 -22.67
N GLU A 257 2.51 18.60 -23.08
CA GLU A 257 2.91 18.08 -24.38
C GLU A 257 2.36 16.67 -24.39
N LYS A 258 1.36 16.41 -25.26
CA LYS A 258 1.01 15.05 -25.61
C LYS A 258 2.33 14.40 -25.97
N SER A 259 2.80 13.53 -25.09
CA SER A 259 4.14 12.96 -25.21
C SER A 259 4.21 12.28 -26.59
N LYS A 260 5.36 12.31 -27.26
CA LYS A 260 5.59 11.50 -28.47
C LYS A 260 5.22 10.02 -28.26
N GLN A 261 5.16 9.54 -27.01
CA GLN A 261 4.65 8.22 -26.66
C GLN A 261 3.12 8.05 -26.82
N GLU A 262 2.31 9.10 -26.72
CA GLU A 262 0.87 9.05 -27.01
C GLU A 262 0.60 9.07 -28.51
N GLN A 263 1.35 9.86 -29.29
CA GLN A 263 1.26 9.87 -30.76
C GLN A 263 1.74 8.54 -31.38
N ALA A 264 2.80 7.94 -30.83
CA ALA A 264 3.25 6.60 -31.23
C ALA A 264 2.26 5.48 -30.81
N LYS A 265 1.43 5.71 -29.79
CA LYS A 265 0.36 4.77 -29.38
C LYS A 265 -0.87 4.87 -30.28
N GLU A 266 -1.12 5.99 -30.94
CA GLU A 266 -2.22 6.13 -31.91
C GLU A 266 -1.90 5.44 -33.24
N ASP A 267 -0.66 5.56 -33.76
CA ASP A 267 -0.26 4.86 -35.01
C ASP A 267 -0.13 3.34 -34.86
N GLN A 268 0.08 2.82 -33.65
CA GLN A 268 0.09 1.37 -33.37
C GLN A 268 -1.31 0.78 -33.09
N ASN A 269 -2.33 1.63 -32.91
CA ASN A 269 -3.71 1.24 -32.67
C ASN A 269 -4.58 1.40 -33.92
N ALA A 270 -4.08 0.98 -35.09
CA ALA A 270 -4.99 0.43 -36.08
C ALA A 270 -5.75 -0.73 -35.40
N PRO A 271 -7.10 -0.82 -35.50
CA PRO A 271 -7.83 -1.92 -34.88
C PRO A 271 -7.27 -3.24 -35.39
N GLN A 272 -6.53 -3.92 -34.51
CA GLN A 272 -6.01 -5.25 -34.79
C GLN A 272 -7.21 -6.15 -35.11
N PRO A 273 -7.09 -7.07 -36.09
CA PRO A 273 -8.20 -7.93 -36.44
C PRO A 273 -8.69 -8.67 -35.19
N ILE A 274 -10.00 -8.91 -35.08
CA ILE A 274 -10.62 -9.57 -33.92
C ILE A 274 -9.90 -10.90 -33.58
N THR A 275 -9.31 -11.56 -34.59
CA THR A 275 -8.46 -12.75 -34.47
C THR A 275 -7.26 -12.56 -33.53
N TYR A 276 -6.68 -11.36 -33.44
CA TYR A 276 -5.58 -11.04 -32.52
C TYR A 276 -6.00 -11.15 -31.05
N TYR A 277 -7.18 -10.63 -30.71
CA TYR A 277 -7.71 -10.71 -29.35
C TYR A 277 -8.19 -12.12 -29.00
N ILE A 278 -8.85 -12.79 -29.94
CA ILE A 278 -9.30 -14.18 -29.78
C ILE A 278 -8.11 -15.12 -29.54
N THR A 279 -7.03 -15.00 -30.30
CA THR A 279 -5.85 -15.87 -30.16
C THR A 279 -5.17 -15.67 -28.80
N ARG A 280 -5.03 -14.42 -28.31
CA ARG A 280 -4.49 -14.17 -26.97
C ARG A 280 -5.40 -14.67 -25.86
N LEU A 281 -6.71 -14.48 -25.99
CA LEU A 281 -7.67 -15.00 -25.03
C LEU A 281 -7.61 -16.54 -24.99
N PHE A 282 -7.49 -17.18 -26.15
CA PHE A 282 -7.33 -18.63 -26.24
C PHE A 282 -6.02 -19.10 -25.61
N VAL A 283 -4.90 -18.43 -25.86
CA VAL A 283 -3.61 -18.74 -25.22
C VAL A 283 -3.68 -18.56 -23.71
N ALA A 284 -4.28 -17.46 -23.23
CA ALA A 284 -4.46 -17.21 -21.80
C ALA A 284 -5.34 -18.28 -21.14
N LEU A 285 -6.42 -18.69 -21.81
CA LEU A 285 -7.31 -19.75 -21.34
C LEU A 285 -6.61 -21.11 -21.33
N LEU A 286 -5.78 -21.41 -22.33
CA LEU A 286 -4.98 -22.63 -22.39
C LEU A 286 -3.96 -22.67 -21.23
N ILE A 287 -3.29 -21.56 -20.95
CA ILE A 287 -2.38 -21.43 -19.78
C ILE A 287 -3.15 -21.66 -18.48
N LEU A 288 -4.33 -21.04 -18.34
CA LEU A 288 -5.17 -21.20 -17.15
C LEU A 288 -5.59 -22.66 -16.95
N VAL A 289 -6.00 -23.34 -18.03
CA VAL A 289 -6.33 -24.78 -18.01
C VAL A 289 -5.10 -25.60 -17.61
N CYS A 290 -3.91 -25.34 -18.19
CA CYS A 290 -2.68 -26.01 -17.80
C CYS A 290 -2.34 -25.83 -16.30
N ILE A 291 -2.53 -24.62 -15.76
CA ILE A 291 -2.31 -24.35 -14.34
C ILE A 291 -3.29 -25.16 -13.48
N LEU A 292 -4.57 -25.22 -13.86
CA LEU A 292 -5.58 -25.99 -13.13
C LEU A 292 -5.19 -27.48 -13.01
N PHE A 293 -4.69 -28.09 -14.08
CA PHE A 293 -4.24 -29.49 -14.09
C PHE A 293 -2.98 -29.71 -13.23
N LEU A 294 -2.15 -28.68 -13.02
CA LEU A 294 -0.94 -28.77 -12.19
C LEU A 294 -1.20 -28.54 -10.70
N ILE A 295 -2.35 -27.99 -10.30
CA ILE A 295 -2.69 -27.67 -8.90
C ILE A 295 -2.40 -28.84 -7.94
N PRO A 296 -2.84 -30.10 -8.19
CA PRO A 296 -2.63 -31.17 -7.22
C PRO A 296 -1.15 -31.48 -7.01
N THR A 297 -0.35 -31.39 -8.07
CA THR A 297 1.11 -31.57 -8.03
C THR A 297 1.78 -30.44 -7.25
N ILE A 298 1.36 -29.19 -7.50
CA ILE A 298 1.86 -28.01 -6.79
C ILE A 298 1.56 -28.12 -5.29
N VAL A 299 0.31 -28.43 -4.92
CA VAL A 299 -0.09 -28.53 -3.51
C VAL A 299 0.62 -29.69 -2.80
N TYR A 300 0.74 -30.85 -3.45
CA TYR A 300 1.49 -31.98 -2.92
C TYR A 300 2.96 -31.60 -2.63
N ASN A 301 3.62 -30.96 -3.59
CA ASN A 301 5.00 -30.52 -3.44
C ASN A 301 5.15 -29.41 -2.39
N TRP A 302 4.17 -28.52 -2.27
CA TRP A 302 4.14 -27.49 -1.24
C TRP A 302 4.13 -28.09 0.18
N TYR A 303 3.28 -29.09 0.43
CA TYR A 303 3.29 -29.79 1.73
C TYR A 303 4.60 -30.54 1.98
N LYS A 304 5.22 -31.11 0.94
CA LYS A 304 6.56 -31.72 1.04
C LYS A 304 7.66 -30.71 1.37
N LEU A 305 7.58 -29.49 0.87
CA LEU A 305 8.51 -28.41 1.24
C LEU A 305 8.24 -27.96 2.67
N LYS A 306 6.96 -27.79 3.03
CA LYS A 306 6.54 -27.34 4.36
C LYS A 306 6.97 -28.33 5.45
N MET A 307 6.87 -29.63 5.24
CA MET A 307 7.37 -30.64 6.21
C MET A 307 8.90 -30.55 6.39
N LYS A 308 9.66 -30.16 5.36
CA LYS A 308 11.13 -30.10 5.43
C LYS A 308 11.61 -28.87 6.19
N TYR A 309 11.02 -27.71 5.94
CA TYR A 309 11.50 -26.41 6.45
C TYR A 309 10.78 -25.90 7.70
N SER A 310 9.67 -26.52 8.12
CA SER A 310 8.96 -26.07 9.33
C SER A 310 9.78 -26.33 10.59
N LYS A 311 9.97 -25.26 11.38
CA LYS A 311 10.58 -25.32 12.73
C LYS A 311 9.61 -25.87 13.79
N HIS A 312 8.30 -25.63 13.62
CA HIS A 312 7.26 -26.10 14.55
C HIS A 312 6.88 -27.58 14.32
N GLU A 313 6.82 -28.36 15.40
CA GLU A 313 6.57 -29.82 15.38
C GLU A 313 5.17 -30.18 14.88
N LEU A 314 4.13 -29.51 15.38
CA LEU A 314 2.75 -29.70 14.94
C LEU A 314 2.56 -29.41 13.44
N THR A 315 3.20 -28.36 12.94
CA THR A 315 3.15 -28.00 11.52
C THR A 315 3.80 -29.06 10.64
N LYS A 316 4.88 -29.69 11.12
CA LYS A 316 5.55 -30.80 10.43
C LYS A 316 4.63 -32.03 10.38
N LEU A 317 4.07 -32.44 11.52
CA LEU A 317 3.09 -33.54 11.62
C LEU A 317 1.90 -33.34 10.69
N TYR A 318 1.28 -32.16 10.74
CA TYR A 318 0.15 -31.81 9.87
C TYR A 318 0.52 -31.85 8.38
N SER A 319 1.67 -31.30 8.01
CA SER A 319 2.11 -31.29 6.61
C SER A 319 2.43 -32.70 6.10
N THR A 320 3.03 -33.55 6.96
CA THR A 320 3.26 -34.96 6.67
C THR A 320 1.95 -35.72 6.47
N TYR A 321 0.96 -35.52 7.35
CA TYR A 321 -0.38 -36.09 7.18
C TYR A 321 -1.03 -35.66 5.87
N LYS A 322 -1.05 -34.35 5.58
CA LYS A 322 -1.64 -33.81 4.35
C LYS A 322 -0.96 -34.34 3.10
N ALA A 323 0.37 -34.39 3.07
CA ALA A 323 1.11 -34.96 1.94
C ALA A 323 0.79 -36.46 1.75
N SER A 324 0.71 -37.23 2.84
CA SER A 324 0.37 -38.66 2.78
C SER A 324 -1.03 -38.93 2.25
N ILE A 325 -2.04 -38.19 2.74
CA ILE A 325 -3.42 -38.38 2.26
C ILE A 325 -3.59 -37.88 0.84
N ILE A 326 -2.99 -36.75 0.45
CA ILE A 326 -3.04 -36.27 -0.95
C ILE A 326 -2.44 -37.30 -1.89
N LEU A 327 -1.31 -37.92 -1.52
CA LEU A 327 -0.69 -39.00 -2.29
C LEU A 327 -1.64 -40.19 -2.46
N LEU A 328 -2.19 -40.70 -1.37
CA LEU A 328 -3.11 -41.85 -1.38
C LEU A 328 -4.37 -41.56 -2.20
N ASN A 329 -5.00 -40.41 -1.94
CA ASN A 329 -6.21 -39.99 -2.64
C ASN A 329 -5.97 -39.83 -4.14
N GLN A 330 -4.86 -39.21 -4.55
CA GLN A 330 -4.53 -39.11 -5.97
C GLN A 330 -4.28 -40.48 -6.60
N LEU A 331 -3.72 -41.41 -5.84
CA LEU A 331 -3.57 -42.80 -6.26
C LEU A 331 -4.87 -43.61 -6.10
N LYS A 332 -6.04 -42.97 -5.96
CA LYS A 332 -7.37 -43.59 -5.82
C LYS A 332 -7.50 -44.53 -4.62
N ILE A 333 -6.71 -44.28 -3.57
CA ILE A 333 -6.87 -44.91 -2.26
C ILE A 333 -7.53 -43.88 -1.36
N GLU A 334 -8.85 -43.92 -1.31
CA GLU A 334 -9.67 -42.90 -0.66
C GLU A 334 -10.01 -43.30 0.77
N GLN A 335 -10.00 -42.32 1.67
CA GLN A 335 -10.42 -42.52 3.06
C GLN A 335 -11.94 -42.74 3.17
N GLY A 336 -12.73 -42.12 2.29
CA GLY A 336 -14.19 -42.14 2.37
C GLY A 336 -14.71 -41.69 3.73
N ASN A 337 -15.69 -42.42 4.27
CA ASN A 337 -16.30 -42.13 5.58
C ASN A 337 -15.54 -42.74 6.77
N MET A 338 -14.38 -43.36 6.54
CA MET A 338 -13.62 -44.00 7.62
C MET A 338 -12.92 -42.95 8.48
N THR A 339 -12.69 -43.27 9.76
CA THR A 339 -11.81 -42.44 10.59
C THR A 339 -10.36 -42.55 10.08
N PRO A 340 -9.53 -41.51 10.23
CA PRO A 340 -8.16 -41.53 9.74
C PRO A 340 -7.33 -42.71 10.30
N LEU A 341 -7.57 -43.08 11.56
CA LEU A 341 -6.89 -44.21 12.20
C LEU A 341 -7.36 -45.56 11.65
N TYR A 342 -8.67 -45.73 11.44
CA TYR A 342 -9.23 -46.95 10.87
C TYR A 342 -8.74 -47.15 9.43
N PHE A 343 -8.72 -46.08 8.64
CA PHE A 343 -8.20 -46.10 7.27
C PHE A 343 -6.72 -46.50 7.22
N ALA A 344 -5.89 -45.92 8.09
CA ALA A 344 -4.47 -46.28 8.16
C ALA A 344 -4.26 -47.76 8.51
N LYS A 345 -4.97 -48.25 9.52
CA LYS A 345 -4.81 -49.62 10.06
C LYS A 345 -5.33 -50.70 9.12
N ASN A 346 -6.49 -50.50 8.52
CA ASN A 346 -7.19 -51.57 7.80
C ASN A 346 -7.01 -51.49 6.29
N ILE A 347 -6.64 -50.33 5.73
CA ILE A 347 -6.48 -50.15 4.30
C ILE A 347 -5.01 -49.90 3.95
N VAL A 348 -4.40 -48.85 4.50
CA VAL A 348 -3.09 -48.38 4.03
C VAL A 348 -1.96 -49.32 4.43
N ASP A 349 -1.81 -49.64 5.72
CA ASP A 349 -0.70 -50.47 6.18
C ASP A 349 -0.73 -51.90 5.63
N PRO A 350 -1.88 -52.61 5.58
CA PRO A 350 -1.95 -53.93 4.97
C PRO A 350 -1.66 -53.91 3.47
N GLN A 351 -2.10 -52.86 2.76
CA GLN A 351 -1.93 -52.77 1.32
C GLN A 351 -0.49 -52.42 0.91
N PHE A 352 0.17 -51.52 1.66
CA PHE A 352 1.47 -50.95 1.28
C PHE A 352 2.63 -51.38 2.18
N GLU A 353 2.37 -52.22 3.19
CA GLU A 353 3.32 -52.63 4.23
C GLU A 353 3.98 -51.42 4.92
N THR A 354 3.21 -50.38 5.22
CA THR A 354 3.70 -49.13 5.82
C THR A 354 3.55 -49.10 7.35
N THR A 355 4.06 -48.02 7.96
CA THR A 355 3.86 -47.71 9.39
C THR A 355 2.95 -46.49 9.58
N PHE A 356 1.98 -46.32 8.67
CA PHE A 356 1.10 -45.17 8.65
C PHE A 356 0.20 -45.13 9.88
N THR A 357 -0.23 -46.27 10.42
CA THR A 357 -1.01 -46.35 11.66
C THR A 357 -0.25 -45.78 12.85
N THR A 358 1.05 -46.11 12.96
CA THR A 358 1.92 -45.58 14.01
C THR A 358 2.05 -44.06 13.87
N PHE A 359 2.30 -43.56 12.66
CA PHE A 359 2.32 -42.12 12.39
C PHE A 359 0.99 -41.45 12.73
N MET A 360 -0.14 -42.04 12.33
CA MET A 360 -1.47 -41.51 12.58
C MET A 360 -1.80 -41.43 14.07
N THR A 361 -1.37 -42.42 14.85
CA THR A 361 -1.55 -42.41 16.31
C THR A 361 -0.81 -41.22 16.94
N LEU A 362 0.45 -40.98 16.54
CA LEU A 362 1.24 -39.84 17.02
C LEU A 362 0.66 -38.49 16.58
N TYR A 363 0.19 -38.41 15.33
CA TYR A 363 -0.45 -37.22 14.81
C TYR A 363 -1.74 -36.88 15.57
N LEU A 364 -2.62 -37.86 15.80
CA LEU A 364 -3.87 -37.66 16.53
C LEU A 364 -3.62 -37.33 18.00
N LYS A 365 -2.65 -38.00 18.65
CA LYS A 365 -2.18 -37.69 20.00
C LYS A 365 -1.72 -36.23 20.12
N SER A 366 -0.89 -35.77 19.20
CA SER A 366 -0.38 -34.40 19.21
C SER A 366 -1.45 -33.36 18.85
N LYS A 367 -2.36 -33.68 17.91
CA LYS A 367 -3.41 -32.76 17.44
C LYS A 367 -4.54 -32.56 18.44
N TYR A 368 -5.02 -33.63 19.10
CA TYR A 368 -6.23 -33.58 19.92
C TYR A 368 -5.95 -33.62 21.43
N ALA A 369 -4.85 -34.24 21.86
CA ALA A 369 -4.52 -34.33 23.29
C ALA A 369 -3.50 -33.25 23.74
N ASN A 370 -3.01 -32.39 22.83
CA ASN A 370 -1.96 -31.40 23.09
C ASN A 370 -0.71 -31.96 23.79
N GLN A 371 -0.45 -33.26 23.65
CA GLN A 371 0.68 -33.93 24.27
C GLN A 371 1.94 -33.72 23.42
N LYS A 372 3.04 -33.32 24.08
CA LYS A 372 4.36 -33.22 23.43
C LYS A 372 4.88 -34.62 23.13
N LEU A 373 5.48 -34.78 21.95
CA LEU A 373 6.13 -36.02 21.56
C LEU A 373 7.49 -36.16 22.26
N SER A 374 7.83 -37.39 22.65
CA SER A 374 9.16 -37.76 23.09
C SER A 374 10.20 -37.59 21.96
N LYS A 375 11.49 -37.61 22.30
CA LYS A 375 12.59 -37.49 21.32
C LYS A 375 12.54 -38.62 20.28
N GLU A 376 12.19 -39.84 20.69
CA GLU A 376 12.07 -41.01 19.82
C GLU A 376 10.88 -40.90 18.87
N GLU A 377 9.71 -40.52 19.38
CA GLU A 377 8.51 -40.27 18.55
C GLU A 377 8.77 -39.16 17.52
N ASN A 378 9.48 -38.10 17.91
CA ASN A 378 9.87 -37.03 17.01
C ASN A 378 10.86 -37.49 15.92
N LEU A 379 11.80 -38.39 16.25
CA LEU A 379 12.71 -38.98 15.28
C LEU A 379 11.96 -39.84 14.25
N PHE A 380 11.03 -40.68 14.73
CA PHE A 380 10.16 -41.49 13.87
C PHE A 380 9.38 -40.61 12.88
N VAL A 381 8.72 -39.54 13.36
CA VAL A 381 7.94 -38.63 12.52
C VAL A 381 8.79 -38.00 11.40
N ARG A 382 10.03 -37.61 11.71
CA ARG A 382 10.96 -37.03 10.73
C ARG A 382 11.36 -38.03 9.64
N GLN A 383 11.46 -39.31 10.00
CA GLN A 383 11.92 -40.37 9.09
C GLN A 383 10.77 -41.08 8.37
N PHE A 384 9.53 -40.91 8.81
CA PHE A 384 8.35 -41.64 8.31
C PHE A 384 8.06 -41.41 6.81
N PHE A 385 8.07 -40.15 6.34
CA PHE A 385 7.42 -39.81 5.07
C PHE A 385 8.13 -40.39 3.82
N ILE A 386 9.45 -40.37 3.79
CA ILE A 386 10.25 -40.84 2.64
C ILE A 386 10.02 -42.35 2.36
N PRO A 387 10.17 -43.27 3.35
CA PRO A 387 9.90 -44.68 3.12
C PRO A 387 8.41 -44.95 2.83
N PHE A 388 7.49 -44.22 3.47
CA PHE A 388 6.06 -44.28 3.16
C PHE A 388 5.77 -43.92 1.69
N GLU A 389 6.25 -42.75 1.23
CA GLU A 389 6.06 -42.28 -0.15
C GLU A 389 6.64 -43.29 -1.16
N LYS A 390 7.81 -43.87 -0.85
CA LYS A 390 8.46 -44.87 -1.70
C LYS A 390 7.62 -46.14 -1.82
N LYS A 391 7.19 -46.73 -0.70
CA LYS A 391 6.37 -47.95 -0.68
C LYS A 391 5.06 -47.77 -1.43
N VAL A 392 4.36 -46.67 -1.17
CA VAL A 392 3.10 -46.35 -1.86
C VAL A 392 3.32 -46.16 -3.37
N LYS A 393 4.33 -45.38 -3.77
CA LYS A 393 4.59 -45.12 -5.20
C LYS A 393 5.11 -46.33 -5.98
N GLN A 394 5.79 -47.27 -5.33
CA GLN A 394 6.34 -48.47 -5.99
C GLN A 394 5.25 -49.39 -6.55
N GLN A 395 4.05 -49.39 -5.95
CA GLN A 395 2.92 -50.19 -6.45
C GLN A 395 2.28 -49.64 -7.73
N PHE A 396 2.68 -48.45 -8.19
CA PHE A 396 2.11 -47.81 -9.37
C PHE A 396 3.17 -47.45 -10.40
N LYS A 397 2.89 -47.76 -11.68
CA LYS A 397 3.73 -47.35 -12.81
C LYS A 397 3.87 -45.82 -12.84
N PHE A 398 5.03 -45.33 -13.31
CA PHE A 398 5.30 -43.88 -13.38
C PHE A 398 4.23 -43.12 -14.18
N SER A 399 3.85 -43.62 -15.36
CA SER A 399 2.80 -43.01 -16.20
C SER A 399 1.45 -42.93 -15.48
N THR A 400 1.06 -43.97 -14.75
CA THR A 400 -0.17 -43.99 -13.94
C THR A 400 -0.10 -42.95 -12.83
N ARG A 401 1.05 -42.78 -12.17
CA ARG A 401 1.23 -41.76 -11.13
C ARG A 401 1.06 -40.36 -11.70
N VAL A 402 1.69 -40.05 -12.83
CA VAL A 402 1.59 -38.74 -13.48
C VAL A 402 0.16 -38.45 -13.92
N LEU A 403 -0.48 -39.38 -14.64
CA LEU A 403 -1.85 -39.21 -15.12
C LEU A 403 -2.85 -39.00 -13.96
N ARG A 404 -2.68 -39.76 -12.88
CA ARG A 404 -3.51 -39.64 -11.68
C ARG A 404 -3.32 -38.30 -10.98
N PHE A 405 -2.09 -37.81 -10.85
CA PHE A 405 -1.81 -36.50 -10.26
C PHE A 405 -2.31 -35.30 -11.08
N LEU A 406 -2.52 -35.48 -12.39
CA LEU A 406 -3.21 -34.50 -13.22
C LEU A 406 -4.73 -34.57 -13.08
N ASN A 407 -5.30 -35.57 -12.41
CA ASN A 407 -6.75 -35.66 -12.25
C ASN A 407 -7.25 -34.69 -11.17
N ILE A 408 -7.82 -33.57 -11.62
CA ILE A 408 -8.37 -32.53 -10.75
C ILE A 408 -9.60 -33.03 -9.98
N ASN A 409 -10.47 -33.83 -10.60
CA ASN A 409 -11.69 -34.31 -9.95
C ASN A 409 -11.35 -35.15 -8.72
N GLN A 410 -10.31 -35.98 -8.82
CA GLN A 410 -9.77 -36.73 -7.70
C GLN A 410 -9.21 -35.79 -6.62
N PHE A 411 -8.57 -34.69 -7.00
CA PHE A 411 -8.10 -33.69 -6.03
C PHE A 411 -9.24 -32.98 -5.30
N ILE A 412 -10.36 -32.74 -5.98
CA ILE A 412 -11.54 -32.09 -5.39
C ILE A 412 -12.23 -33.03 -4.40
N SER A 413 -12.35 -34.33 -4.73
CA SER A 413 -12.96 -35.31 -3.82
C SER A 413 -12.24 -35.39 -2.47
N TYR A 414 -10.92 -35.18 -2.45
CA TYR A 414 -10.16 -35.06 -1.21
C TYR A 414 -10.76 -34.02 -0.27
N PHE A 415 -11.13 -32.82 -0.75
CA PHE A 415 -11.67 -31.75 0.10
C PHE A 415 -13.13 -31.96 0.50
N GLN A 416 -13.89 -32.80 -0.22
CA GLN A 416 -15.28 -33.08 0.08
C GLN A 416 -15.46 -34.05 1.25
N PHE A 417 -14.49 -34.95 1.49
CA PHE A 417 -14.58 -36.01 2.51
C PHE A 417 -13.59 -35.87 3.67
N SER A 418 -12.71 -34.85 3.69
CA SER A 418 -11.59 -34.80 4.63
C SER A 418 -11.83 -34.07 5.96
N GLU A 419 -13.06 -33.61 6.23
CA GLU A 419 -13.46 -33.20 7.59
C GLU A 419 -14.63 -34.06 8.08
N PRO A 420 -14.44 -34.89 9.13
CA PRO A 420 -15.58 -35.47 9.82
C PRO A 420 -16.40 -34.32 10.39
N LYS A 421 -17.70 -34.26 10.06
CA LYS A 421 -18.65 -33.39 10.75
C LYS A 421 -18.45 -33.60 12.25
N GLN A 422 -18.08 -32.53 12.96
CA GLN A 422 -18.21 -32.49 14.41
C GLN A 422 -19.71 -32.61 14.70
N ASN A 423 -20.17 -33.83 14.96
CA ASN A 423 -21.46 -34.02 15.58
C ASN A 423 -21.33 -33.58 17.04
N ALA A 424 -22.35 -32.83 17.47
CA ALA A 424 -22.52 -32.13 18.74
C ALA A 424 -22.23 -32.96 19.99
#